data_AF-A0A1F3MJ76-F1
#
_entry.id   AF-A0A1F3MJ76-F1
#
_cell.length_a   1.000
_cell.length_b   1.000
_cell.length_c   1.000
_cell.angle_alpha   90.00
_cell.angle_beta   90.00
_cell.angle_gamma   90.00
#
_symmetry.space_group_name_H-M   'P 1'
#
loop_
_entity.id
_entity.type
_entity.pdbx_description
1 polymer ?
#
loop_
_entity_poly.entity_id
_entity_poly.type
_entity_poly.pdbx_seq_one_letter_code
_entity_poly.pdbx_strand_id
1 'polypeptide(L)'
;MFDELGNGLMVTLHKTTPASATDRVVEKVVEKVVEKVVEKVVEKLTANQKKIVELIGANQQITARELAIEVGISHRKTQDNIAKLKELGIIKRIGHAKGGHWEIAN
;
A
#
# COMPACT_ATOMS: atom_id res chain seq x y z
N MET A 1 -9.63 -39.08 -34.73
CA MET A 1 -10.37 -40.07 -33.93
C MET A 1 -9.66 -40.11 -32.59
N PHE A 2 -10.25 -39.52 -31.57
CA PHE A 2 -9.65 -39.42 -30.24
C PHE A 2 -10.08 -40.62 -29.41
N ASP A 3 -9.14 -41.20 -28.66
CA ASP A 3 -9.51 -41.95 -27.46
C ASP A 3 -8.45 -41.82 -26.35
N GLU A 4 -9.02 -41.74 -25.15
CA GLU A 4 -8.55 -42.03 -23.80
C GLU A 4 -7.44 -41.25 -23.05
N LEU A 5 -7.84 -40.90 -21.83
CA LEU A 5 -7.18 -40.17 -20.76
C LEU A 5 -6.30 -41.10 -19.92
N GLY A 6 -5.14 -40.60 -19.48
CA GLY A 6 -4.29 -41.30 -18.51
C GLY A 6 -3.31 -40.38 -17.82
N ASN A 7 -3.81 -39.66 -16.81
CA ASN A 7 -3.13 -39.10 -15.64
C ASN A 7 -1.62 -38.78 -15.68
N GLY A 8 -1.30 -37.49 -15.46
CA GLY A 8 -0.09 -37.09 -14.74
C GLY A 8 0.61 -35.86 -15.29
N LEU A 9 0.02 -34.67 -15.13
CA LEU A 9 0.64 -33.41 -15.54
C LEU A 9 1.70 -32.98 -14.49
N MET A 10 2.99 -33.04 -14.83
CA MET A 10 4.06 -32.39 -14.06
C MET A 10 4.24 -30.97 -14.58
N VAL A 11 3.71 -29.97 -13.86
CA VAL A 11 3.94 -28.55 -14.19
C VAL A 11 4.93 -27.95 -13.22
N THR A 12 6.14 -27.69 -13.69
CA THR A 12 7.07 -26.77 -13.03
C THR A 12 6.61 -25.35 -13.31
N LEU A 13 5.94 -24.70 -12.36
CA LEU A 13 5.60 -23.27 -12.49
C LEU A 13 6.82 -22.40 -12.18
N HIS A 14 7.43 -21.87 -13.23
CA HIS A 14 8.29 -20.70 -13.17
C HIS A 14 7.39 -19.45 -13.21
N LYS A 15 7.27 -18.74 -12.08
CA LYS A 15 6.53 -17.47 -12.03
C LYS A 15 7.37 -16.37 -12.68
N THR A 16 7.12 -16.16 -13.97
CA THR A 16 7.56 -14.97 -14.70
C THR A 16 6.77 -13.76 -14.20
N THR A 17 7.51 -12.72 -13.80
CA THR A 17 7.00 -11.37 -13.52
C THR A 17 6.20 -10.83 -14.71
N PRO A 18 5.00 -10.26 -14.52
CA PRO A 18 4.44 -9.36 -15.51
C PRO A 18 4.73 -7.91 -15.12
N ALA A 19 5.57 -7.25 -15.91
CA ALA A 19 5.55 -5.81 -16.09
C ALA A 19 4.66 -5.50 -17.32
N SER A 20 3.54 -4.81 -17.13
CA SER A 20 2.74 -4.04 -18.14
C SER A 20 1.40 -3.68 -17.48
N ALA A 21 1.19 -2.47 -16.94
CA ALA A 21 0.75 -1.24 -17.61
C ALA A 21 -0.75 -1.22 -18.03
N THR A 22 -1.44 -0.15 -17.56
CA THR A 22 -2.80 0.38 -17.89
C THR A 22 -4.01 -0.49 -17.44
N ASP A 23 -4.99 0.00 -16.68
CA ASP A 23 -5.94 1.05 -17.08
C ASP A 23 -6.60 1.79 -15.89
N ARG A 24 -7.19 2.95 -16.20
CA ARG A 24 -7.74 3.97 -15.31
C ARG A 24 -9.15 3.61 -14.81
N VAL A 25 -9.42 3.79 -13.52
CA VAL A 25 -10.73 4.24 -13.04
C VAL A 25 -10.51 5.27 -11.92
N VAL A 26 -10.99 6.48 -12.18
CA VAL A 26 -10.91 7.65 -11.31
C VAL A 26 -12.31 7.91 -10.78
N GLU A 27 -12.54 7.62 -9.50
CA GLU A 27 -13.67 8.13 -8.68
C GLU A 27 -13.08 8.28 -7.28
N LYS A 28 -12.65 9.45 -6.78
CA LYS A 28 -13.36 10.71 -6.54
C LYS A 28 -14.72 10.50 -5.86
N VAL A 29 -14.73 10.51 -4.51
CA VAL A 29 -15.72 11.15 -3.60
C VAL A 29 -15.35 10.80 -2.13
N VAL A 30 -14.79 11.76 -1.35
CA VAL A 30 -15.36 12.48 -0.17
C VAL A 30 -15.58 11.53 1.05
N GLU A 31 -15.07 11.71 2.28
CA GLU A 31 -15.36 12.77 3.27
C GLU A 31 -14.40 12.76 4.49
N LYS A 32 -13.59 13.82 4.60
CA LYS A 32 -13.56 14.76 5.74
C LYS A 32 -13.84 14.26 7.18
N VAL A 33 -13.18 13.21 7.69
CA VAL A 33 -13.17 12.93 9.15
C VAL A 33 -11.85 12.26 9.60
N VAL A 34 -10.73 12.97 9.63
CA VAL A 34 -9.51 12.51 10.36
C VAL A 34 -8.80 13.68 11.06
N GLU A 35 -9.55 14.65 11.58
CA GLU A 35 -8.97 15.89 12.12
C GLU A 35 -8.59 15.86 13.61
N LYS A 36 -8.56 14.71 14.30
CA LYS A 36 -8.43 14.78 15.79
C LYS A 36 -7.54 13.81 16.52
N VAL A 37 -6.92 12.84 15.84
CA VAL A 37 -6.15 11.79 16.54
C VAL A 37 -4.63 11.90 16.29
N VAL A 38 -4.21 12.67 15.30
CA VAL A 38 -2.80 12.72 14.87
C VAL A 38 -2.00 13.87 15.52
N GLU A 39 -2.53 14.62 16.48
CA GLU A 39 -1.86 15.85 16.96
C GLU A 39 -0.64 15.60 17.87
N LYS A 40 -0.58 14.50 18.63
CA LYS A 40 0.48 14.31 19.64
C LYS A 40 1.77 13.64 19.14
N VAL A 41 1.72 12.84 18.08
CA VAL A 41 2.90 12.10 17.56
C VAL A 41 3.54 12.80 16.35
N VAL A 42 2.84 13.77 15.77
CA VAL A 42 3.21 14.43 14.51
C VAL A 42 4.18 15.60 14.67
N GLU A 43 4.38 16.12 15.88
CA GLU A 43 5.29 17.25 16.10
C GLU A 43 6.74 16.96 15.69
N LYS A 44 7.17 15.69 15.68
CA LYS A 44 8.53 15.28 15.26
C LYS A 44 8.64 14.74 13.82
N LEU A 45 7.53 14.67 13.08
CA LEU A 45 7.53 14.14 11.71
C LEU A 45 7.88 15.21 10.67
N THR A 46 8.64 14.82 9.66
CA THR A 46 8.90 15.65 8.47
C THR A 46 7.62 15.83 7.65
N ALA A 47 7.51 16.92 6.87
CA ALA A 47 6.34 17.21 6.04
C ALA A 47 5.89 16.01 5.17
N ASN A 48 6.85 15.28 4.60
CA ASN A 48 6.58 14.09 3.79
C ASN A 48 5.97 12.95 4.62
N GLN A 49 6.46 12.73 5.85
CA GLN A 49 5.93 11.72 6.75
C GLN A 49 4.51 12.06 7.22
N LYS A 50 4.24 13.34 7.52
CA LYS A 50 2.88 13.81 7.85
C LYS A 50 1.91 13.49 6.72
N LYS A 51 2.30 13.85 5.49
CA LYS A 51 1.50 13.60 4.30
C LYS A 51 1.25 12.12 4.05
N ILE A 52 2.23 11.25 4.30
CA ILE A 52 2.04 9.79 4.21
C ILE A 52 0.99 9.31 5.23
N VAL A 53 1.06 9.78 6.48
CA VAL A 53 0.10 9.40 7.53
C VAL A 53 -1.30 9.91 7.20
N GLU A 54 -1.43 11.15 6.72
CA GLU A 54 -2.70 11.72 6.26
C GLU A 54 -3.31 10.90 5.12
N LEU A 55 -2.51 10.53 4.12
CA LEU A 55 -2.96 9.71 2.99
C LEU A 55 -3.37 8.30 3.41
N ILE A 56 -2.66 7.70 4.37
CA ILE A 56 -3.03 6.40 4.96
C ILE A 56 -4.34 6.51 5.74
N GLY A 57 -4.53 7.59 6.50
CA GLY A 57 -5.77 7.86 7.22
C GLY A 57 -6.95 8.08 6.27
N ALA A 58 -6.72 8.75 5.14
CA ALA A 58 -7.72 8.95 4.09
C ALA A 58 -8.03 7.67 3.30
N ASN A 59 -7.01 6.84 3.03
CA ASN A 59 -7.16 5.59 2.31
C ASN A 59 -6.26 4.52 2.93
N GLN A 60 -6.86 3.66 3.76
CA GLN A 60 -6.15 2.56 4.43
C GLN A 60 -5.67 1.48 3.46
N GLN A 61 -6.20 1.40 2.24
CA GLN A 61 -5.74 0.45 1.23
C GLN A 61 -4.65 1.02 0.31
N ILE A 62 -4.20 2.26 0.55
CA ILE A 62 -3.22 2.91 -0.29
C ILE A 62 -1.91 2.14 -0.36
N THR A 63 -1.35 2.01 -1.56
CA THR A 63 -0.08 1.33 -1.79
C THR A 63 1.11 2.28 -1.63
N ALA A 64 2.29 1.72 -1.38
CA ALA A 64 3.53 2.51 -1.33
C ALA A 64 3.86 3.22 -2.66
N ARG A 65 3.31 2.76 -3.79
CA ARG A 65 3.47 3.42 -5.09
C ARG A 65 2.57 4.64 -5.20
N GLU A 66 1.30 4.53 -4.81
CA GLU A 66 0.38 5.66 -4.77
C GLU A 66 0.84 6.73 -3.79
N LEU A 67 1.29 6.33 -2.59
CA LEU A 67 1.90 7.26 -1.63
C LEU A 67 3.09 8.03 -2.22
N ALA A 68 3.92 7.39 -3.05
CA ALA A 68 5.04 8.07 -3.70
C ALA A 68 4.58 9.14 -4.69
N ILE A 69 3.52 8.84 -5.45
CA ILE A 69 2.93 9.76 -6.43
C ILE A 69 2.28 10.95 -5.71
N GLU A 70 1.44 10.69 -4.71
CA GLU A 70 0.70 11.72 -3.96
C GLU A 70 1.61 12.63 -3.11
N VAL A 71 2.70 12.07 -2.57
CA VAL A 71 3.69 12.83 -1.79
C VAL A 71 4.70 13.53 -2.71
N GLY A 72 4.87 13.06 -3.94
CA GLY A 72 5.84 13.62 -4.90
C GLY A 72 7.29 13.26 -4.60
N ILE A 73 7.54 12.09 -3.99
CA ILE A 73 8.89 11.60 -3.67
C ILE A 73 9.17 10.26 -4.35
N SER A 74 10.45 9.88 -4.44
CA SER A 74 10.80 8.60 -5.06
C SER A 74 10.24 7.41 -4.29
N HIS A 75 9.87 6.35 -5.00
CA HIS A 75 9.30 5.15 -4.38
C HIS A 75 10.19 4.55 -3.27
N ARG A 76 11.51 4.53 -3.50
CA ARG A 76 12.50 4.13 -2.49
C ARG A 76 12.43 5.01 -1.25
N LYS A 77 12.35 6.33 -1.43
CA LYS A 77 12.22 7.27 -0.30
C LYS A 77 10.89 7.10 0.43
N THR A 78 9.81 6.78 -0.28
CA THR A 78 8.52 6.44 0.34
C THR A 78 8.64 5.19 1.20
N GLN A 79 9.28 4.14 0.71
CA GLN A 79 9.52 2.91 1.49
C GLN A 79 10.35 3.19 2.75
N ASP A 80 11.41 3.99 2.65
CA ASP A 80 12.21 4.40 3.80
C ASP A 80 11.36 5.15 4.84
N ASN A 81 10.49 6.07 4.40
CA ASN A 81 9.61 6.80 5.30
C ASN A 81 8.55 5.89 5.95
N ILE A 82 7.95 4.98 5.18
CA ILE A 82 7.00 3.98 5.69
C ILE A 82 7.68 3.09 6.74
N ALA A 83 8.91 2.63 6.47
CA ALA A 83 9.68 1.83 7.42
C ALA A 83 9.90 2.58 8.74
N LYS A 84 10.32 3.85 8.69
CA LYS A 84 10.46 4.70 9.87
C LYS A 84 9.14 4.89 10.62
N LEU A 85 8.05 5.14 9.90
CA LEU A 85 6.73 5.31 10.52
C LEU A 85 6.24 4.01 11.20
N LYS A 86 6.61 2.84 10.65
CA LYS A 86 6.34 1.54 11.29
C LYS A 86 7.22 1.32 12.52
N GLU A 87 8.50 1.67 12.45
CA GLU A 87 9.44 1.57 13.58
C GLU A 87 9.02 2.48 14.74
N LEU A 88 8.54 3.68 14.43
CA LEU A 88 7.98 4.62 15.39
C LEU A 88 6.62 4.17 15.94
N GLY A 89 6.05 3.08 15.42
CA GLY A 89 4.75 2.58 15.85
C GLY A 89 3.60 3.51 15.49
N ILE A 90 3.72 4.29 14.41
CA ILE A 90 2.70 5.25 13.95
C ILE A 90 1.76 4.60 12.94
N ILE A 91 2.28 3.72 12.09
CA ILE A 91 1.48 2.96 11.12
C ILE A 91 1.79 1.48 11.19
N LYS A 92 0.81 0.64 10.88
CA LYS A 92 0.96 -0.82 10.81
C LYS A 92 0.17 -1.36 9.65
N ARG A 93 0.71 -2.37 8.95
CA ARG A 93 -0.05 -3.09 7.92
C ARG A 93 -0.67 -4.33 8.54
N ILE A 94 -1.98 -4.44 8.49
CA ILE A 94 -2.76 -5.56 9.02
C ILE A 94 -3.40 -6.34 7.87
N GLY A 95 -3.33 -7.67 7.94
CA GLY A 95 -3.97 -8.58 6.99
C GLY A 95 -3.02 -9.25 5.99
N HIS A 96 -3.59 -10.08 5.13
CA HIS A 96 -2.85 -10.91 4.18
C HIS A 96 -2.19 -10.10 3.06
N ALA A 97 -1.15 -10.64 2.43
CA ALA A 97 -0.32 -9.92 1.44
C ALA A 97 -1.13 -9.16 0.36
N LYS A 98 -2.24 -9.74 -0.11
CA LYS A 98 -3.11 -9.21 -1.17
C LYS A 98 -4.33 -8.40 -0.70
N GLY A 99 -4.64 -8.37 0.60
CA GLY A 99 -5.86 -7.73 1.11
C GLY A 99 -5.66 -6.97 2.42
N GLY A 100 -4.40 -6.81 2.84
CA GLY A 100 -4.08 -6.07 4.06
C GLY A 100 -4.20 -4.57 3.86
N HIS A 101 -4.70 -3.89 4.88
CA HIS A 101 -4.84 -2.44 4.98
C HIS A 101 -3.82 -1.87 5.96
N TRP A 102 -3.65 -0.56 5.92
CA TRP A 102 -2.84 0.22 6.84
C TRP A 102 -3.73 0.75 7.96
N GLU A 103 -3.31 0.53 9.20
CA GLU A 103 -3.85 1.18 10.38
C GLU A 103 -2.86 2.24 10.89
N ILE A 104 -3.41 3.33 11.40
CA ILE A 104 -2.66 4.30 12.21
C ILE A 104 -2.72 3.80 13.64
N ALA A 105 -1.56 3.52 14.23
CA ALA A 105 -1.46 3.17 15.63
C ALA A 105 -1.61 4.44 16.47
N ASN A 106 -2.54 4.37 17.44
CA ASN A 106 -2.96 5.46 18.32
C ASN A 106 -2.16 5.41 19.64
#